data_AF-A0A8X6RY37-F1
#
_entry.id   AF-A0A8X6RY37-F1
#
_cell.length_a   1.000
_cell.length_b   1.000
_cell.length_c   1.000
_cell.angle_alpha   90.00
_cell.angle_beta   90.00
_cell.angle_gamma   90.00
#
_symmetry.space_group_name_H-M   'P 1'
#
loop_
_entity.id
_entity.type
_entity.pdbx_description
1 polymer ?
#
loop_
_entity_poly.entity_id
_entity_poly.type
_entity_poly.pdbx_seq_one_letter_code
_entity_poly.pdbx_strand_id
1 'polypeptide(L)' 'MDWPARSPDLNPIEHVWVFLGRRLAARTLPPVKIRELRLSLQDEWAAMPQQLIDTLILSMGRRCETCLAVRGDHIPY' A
#
# COMPACT_ATOMS: atom_id res chain seq x y z
N MET A 1 15.12 13.73 4.00
CA MET A 1 15.26 12.32 3.59
C MET A 1 15.14 12.32 2.08
N ASP A 2 16.16 11.83 1.38
CA ASP A 2 16.16 11.79 -0.08
C ASP A 2 15.37 10.58 -0.56
N TRP A 3 14.44 10.79 -1.49
CA TRP A 3 13.66 9.72 -2.09
C TRP A 3 14.22 9.35 -3.46
N PRO A 4 14.61 8.09 -3.70
CA PRO A 4 15.08 7.68 -5.02
C PRO A 4 13.95 7.73 -6.04
N ALA A 5 14.25 8.27 -7.24
CA ALA A 5 13.29 8.31 -8.32
C ALA A 5 12.88 6.89 -8.74
N ARG A 6 11.59 6.71 -9.07
CA ARG A 6 11.03 5.44 -9.57
C ARG A 6 11.11 4.26 -8.58
N SER A 7 11.09 4.53 -7.27
CA SER A 7 11.07 3.49 -6.23
C SER A 7 9.73 3.41 -5.47
N PRO A 8 8.62 3.00 -6.12
CA PRO A 8 7.34 2.77 -5.44
C PRO A 8 7.41 1.60 -4.45
N ASP A 9 8.32 0.66 -4.65
CA ASP A 9 8.62 -0.50 -3.81
C ASP A 9 9.14 -0.11 -2.42
N LEU A 10 9.82 1.04 -2.36
CA LEU A 10 10.26 1.63 -1.11
C LEU A 10 9.18 2.49 -0.45
N ASN A 11 8.04 2.76 -1.11
CA ASN A 11 6.98 3.61 -0.56
C ASN A 11 5.89 2.78 0.16
N PRO A 12 5.79 2.84 1.51
CA PRO A 12 4.79 2.07 2.24
C PRO A 12 3.35 2.36 1.81
N ILE A 13 3.05 3.58 1.35
CA ILE A 13 1.69 3.96 0.96
C ILE A 13 1.18 3.19 -0.26
N GLU A 14 2.08 2.70 -1.13
CA GLU A 14 1.68 1.90 -2.29
C GLU A 14 1.03 0.58 -1.83
N HIS A 15 1.51 -0.02 -0.74
CA HIS A 15 0.89 -1.21 -0.17
C HIS A 15 -0.47 -0.91 0.46
N VAL A 16 -0.63 0.27 1.04
CA VAL A 16 -1.91 0.76 1.57
C VAL A 16 -2.93 0.91 0.42
N TRP A 17 -2.52 1.48 -0.70
CA TRP A 17 -3.37 1.59 -1.90
C TRP A 17 -3.75 0.22 -2.47
N VAL A 18 -2.80 -0.71 -2.55
CA VAL A 18 -3.07 -2.10 -2.98
C VAL A 18 -4.08 -2.77 -2.03
N PHE A 19 -3.94 -2.60 -0.72
CA PHE A 19 -4.89 -3.13 0.26
C PHE A 19 -6.29 -2.58 0.04
N LEU A 20 -6.45 -1.25 -0.07
CA LEU A 20 -7.75 -0.61 -0.29
C LEU A 20 -8.39 -1.06 -1.61
N GLY A 21 -7.60 -1.13 -2.69
CA GLY A 21 -8.05 -1.62 -3.99
C GLY A 21 -8.57 -3.06 -3.91
N ARG A 22 -7.86 -3.96 -3.22
CA ARG A 22 -8.30 -5.35 -2.99
C ARG A 22 -9.58 -5.43 -2.17
N ARG A 23 -9.68 -4.63 -1.10
CA ARG A 23 -10.86 -4.56 -0.24
C ARG A 23 -12.09 -4.10 -1.02
N LEU A 24 -11.95 -3.04 -1.82
CA LEU A 24 -13.01 -2.55 -2.70
C LEU A 24 -13.43 -3.58 -3.74
N ALA A 25 -12.48 -4.24 -4.39
CA ALA A 25 -12.75 -5.25 -5.41
C ALA A 25 -13.45 -6.50 -4.83
N ALA A 26 -13.23 -6.81 -3.56
CA ALA A 26 -13.86 -7.92 -2.86
C ALA A 26 -15.28 -7.62 -2.34
N ARG A 27 -15.78 -6.38 -2.48
CA ARG A 27 -17.13 -6.02 -2.02
C ARG A 27 -18.18 -6.71 -2.89
N THR A 28 -19.21 -7.26 -2.23
CA THR A 28 -20.33 -7.91 -2.93
C THR A 28 -21.08 -6.95 -3.84
N LEU A 29 -21.16 -5.67 -3.46
CA LEU A 29 -21.72 -4.60 -4.28
C LEU A 29 -20.61 -3.58 -4.57
N PRO A 30 -20.02 -3.61 -5.77
CA PRO A 30 -19.02 -2.63 -6.15
C PRO A 30 -19.68 -1.24 -6.31
N PRO A 31 -19.01 -0.16 -5.88
CA PRO A 31 -19.54 1.18 -6.02
C PRO A 31 -19.61 1.58 -7.49
N VAL A 32 -20.77 2.11 -7.93
CA VAL A 32 -21.00 2.49 -9.33
C VAL A 32 -20.86 4.01 -9.50
N LYS A 33 -21.18 4.78 -8.44
CA LYS A 33 -21.09 6.24 -8.43
C LYS A 33 -19.88 6.72 -7.65
N ILE A 34 -19.33 7.86 -8.04
CA ILE A 34 -18.20 8.52 -7.34
C ILE A 34 -18.49 8.70 -5.83
N ARG A 35 -19.73 9.06 -5.48
CA ARG A 35 -20.13 9.21 -4.07
C ARG A 35 -20.02 7.89 -3.29
N GLU A 36 -20.47 6.79 -3.87
CA GLU A 36 -20.43 5.46 -3.27
C GLU A 36 -18.98 4.95 -3.16
N LEU A 37 -18.16 5.23 -4.16
CA LEU A 37 -16.74 4.90 -4.15
C LEU A 37 -16.02 5.64 -3.02
N ARG A 38 -16.28 6.94 -2.85
CA ARG A 38 -15.69 7.75 -1.78
C ARG A 38 -16.06 7.21 -0.40
N LEU A 39 -17.33 6.89 -0.17
CA LEU A 39 -17.78 6.34 1.11
C LEU A 39 -17.17 4.97 1.37
N SER A 40 -17.17 4.09 0.36
CA SER A 40 -16.57 2.76 0.48
C SER A 40 -15.08 2.85 0.80
N LEU A 41 -14.34 3.77 0.17
CA LEU A 41 -12.93 4.02 0.50
C LEU A 41 -12.72 4.48 1.94
N GLN A 42 -13.57 5.36 2.44
CA GLN A 42 -13.51 5.83 3.83
C GLN A 42 -13.79 4.71 4.82
N ASP A 43 -14.76 3.84 4.55
CA ASP A 43 -15.07 2.67 5.36
C ASP A 43 -13.90 1.69 5.39
N GLU A 44 -13.33 1.36 4.22
CA GLU A 44 -12.19 0.44 4.14
C GLU A 44 -10.91 1.01 4.76
N TRP A 45 -10.73 2.34 4.68
CA TRP A 45 -9.65 3.04 5.37
C TRP A 45 -9.81 2.95 6.89
N ALA A 46 -11.01 3.24 7.41
CA ALA A 46 -11.29 3.19 8.85
C ALA A 46 -11.22 1.76 9.41
N ALA A 47 -11.54 0.75 8.59
CA ALA A 47 -11.45 -0.66 8.96
C ALA A 47 -10.03 -1.24 8.82
N MET A 48 -9.06 -0.48 8.33
CA MET A 48 -7.70 -0.96 8.13
C MET A 48 -7.04 -1.32 9.48
N PRO A 49 -6.49 -2.54 9.64
CA PRO A 49 -5.82 -2.91 10.88
C PRO A 49 -4.56 -2.06 11.09
N GLN A 50 -4.39 -1.48 12.28
CA GLN A 50 -3.15 -0.77 12.63
C GLN A 50 -1.92 -1.67 12.51
N GLN A 51 -2.06 -2.96 12.83
CA GLN A 51 -1.00 -3.96 12.66
C GLN A 51 -0.47 -4.03 11.22
N LEU A 52 -1.33 -3.82 10.21
CA LEU A 52 -0.91 -3.79 8.81
C LEU A 52 0.02 -2.59 8.56
N ILE A 53 -0.35 -1.41 9.06
CA ILE A 53 0.49 -0.19 8.98
C ILE A 53 1.81 -0.40 9.70
N ASP A 54 1.78 -0.92 10.93
CA ASP A 54 2.97 -1.16 11.73
C ASP A 54 3.91 -2.16 11.02
N THR A 55 3.35 -3.23 10.45
CA THR A 55 4.13 -4.23 9.68
C THR A 55 4.79 -3.60 8.46
N LEU A 56 4.09 -2.71 7.74
CA LEU A 56 4.66 -2.01 6.58
C LEU A 56 5.83 -1.13 7.00
N ILE A 57 5.68 -0.33 8.05
CA ILE A 57 6.72 0.54 8.58
C ILE A 57 7.93 -0.28 9.04
N LEU A 58 7.70 -1.33 9.85
CA LEU A 58 8.78 -2.19 10.36
C LEU A 58 9.48 -2.97 9.25
N SER A 59 8.83 -3.23 8.12
CA SER A 59 9.44 -3.91 6.96
C SER A 59 10.43 -3.05 6.19
N MET A 60 10.43 -1.72 6.38
CA MET A 60 11.23 -0.80 5.57
C MET A 60 12.73 -1.05 5.63
N GLY A 61 13.27 -1.42 6.80
CA GLY A 61 14.68 -1.77 6.92
C GLY A 61 15.07 -2.91 5.99
N ARG A 62 14.29 -4.00 5.99
CA ARG A 62 14.49 -5.16 5.11
C ARG A 62 14.34 -4.79 3.62
N ARG A 63 13.40 -3.92 3.26
CA ARG A 63 13.21 -3.47 1.87
C ARG A 63 14.41 -2.67 1.36
N CYS A 64 14.94 -1.76 2.18
CA CYS A 64 16.16 -1.04 1.86
C CYS A 64 17.35 -2.00 1.68
N GLU A 65 17.53 -2.97 2.58
CA GLU A 65 18.55 -4.01 2.46
C GLU A 65 18.40 -4.82 1.17
N THR A 66 17.17 -5.20 0.81
CA THR A 66 16.89 -5.93 -0.42
C THR A 66 17.21 -5.09 -1.65
N CYS A 67 16.84 -3.82 -1.65
CA CYS A 67 17.13 -2.87 -2.72
C CYS A 67 18.65 -2.70 -2.91
N LEU A 68 19.40 -2.60 -1.81
CA LEU A 68 20.87 -2.58 -1.85
C LEU A 68 21.45 -3.87 -2.42
N ALA A 69 20.91 -5.04 -2.04
CA ALA A 69 21.36 -6.34 -2.54
C ALA A 69 21.16 -6.49 -4.05
N VAL A 70 20.08 -5.93 -4.60
CA VAL A 70 19.82 -5.88 -6.06
C VAL A 70 20.39 -4.63 -6.73
N ARG A 71 21.27 -3.88 -6.05
CA ARG A 71 21.96 -2.69 -6.58
C ARG A 71 21.02 -1.60 -7.09
N GLY A 72 19.91 -1.39 -6.39
CA GLY A 72 18.91 -0.37 -6.73
C GLY A 72 17.91 -0.80 -7.81
N ASP A 73 17.96 -2.06 -8.27
CA ASP A 73 16.92 -2.62 -9.13
C ASP A 73 15.63 -2.92 -8.35
N HIS A 74 14.58 -3.29 -9.07
CA HIS A 74 13.26 -3.54 -8.53
C HIS A 74 13.24 -4.67 -7.49
N ILE A 75 12.67 -4.42 -6.31
CA ILE A 75 12.35 -5.48 -5.33
C ILE A 75 10.88 -5.92 -5.47
N PRO A 76 10.58 -7.23 -5.32
CA PRO A 76 9.21 -7.71 -5.42
C PRO A 76 8.27 -7.16 -4.35
N TYR A 77 7.00 -7.02 -4.72
CA TYR A 77 5.87 -6.65 -3.86
C TYR A 77 5.19 -7.86 -3.21
#